data_AF-A0A7L5FH57-F1
#
_entry.id   AF-A0A7L5FH57-F1
#
_cell.length_a   1.000
_cell.length_b   1.000
_cell.length_c   1.000
_cell.angle_alpha   90.00
_cell.angle_beta   90.00
_cell.angle_gamma   90.00
#
_symmetry.space_group_name_H-M   'P 1'
#
loop_
_entity.id
_entity.type
_entity.pdbx_description
1 polymer ?
#
loop_
_entity_poly.entity_id
_entity_poly.type
_entity_poly.pdbx_seq_one_letter_code
_entity_poly.pdbx_strand_id
1 'polypeptide(L)'
;MKNLIVYYCYILVPFGILIWLSKMEWINPTLFVGCLLFYALVYRTYTDGKRLAAKKVIPETKIWKLVIPGTRIYYFKELYLK
;
A
#
# COMPACT_ATOMS: atom_id res chain seq x y z
N MET A 1 -12.14 3.09 0.63
CA MET A 1 -11.67 3.26 -0.76
C MET A 1 -12.53 2.42 -1.69
N LYS A 2 -13.66 2.94 -2.15
CA LYS A 2 -14.50 2.23 -3.13
C LYS A 2 -14.12 2.60 -4.57
N ASN A 3 -13.64 3.84 -4.77
CA ASN A 3 -13.16 4.31 -6.05
C ASN A 3 -11.74 3.77 -6.32
N LEU A 4 -11.56 3.17 -7.49
CA LEU A 4 -10.30 2.60 -7.95
C LEU A 4 -9.20 3.65 -8.13
N ILE A 5 -9.55 4.84 -8.64
CA ILE A 5 -8.61 5.94 -8.88
C ILE A 5 -8.01 6.41 -7.56
N VAL A 6 -8.86 6.67 -6.58
CA VAL A 6 -8.45 7.14 -5.25
C VAL A 6 -7.45 6.17 -4.61
N TYR A 7 -7.69 4.87 -4.72
CA TYR A 7 -6.74 3.87 -4.24
C TYR A 7 -5.42 3.88 -5.00
N TYR A 8 -5.43 4.01 -6.33
CA TYR A 8 -4.18 4.15 -7.08
C TYR A 8 -3.41 5.40 -6.67
N CYS A 9 -4.09 6.52 -6.39
CA CYS A 9 -3.46 7.72 -5.83
C CYS A 9 -2.79 7.42 -4.48
N TYR A 10 -3.46 6.71 -3.57
CA TYR A 10 -2.87 6.32 -2.29
C TYR A 10 -1.63 5.42 -2.42
N ILE A 11 -1.43 4.74 -3.56
CA ILE A 11 -0.26 3.91 -3.80
C ILE A 11 0.85 4.72 -4.46
N LEU A 12 0.49 5.38 -5.55
CA LEU A 12 1.45 6.02 -6.44
C LEU A 12 1.98 7.33 -5.85
N VAL A 13 1.15 8.10 -5.15
CA VAL A 13 1.57 9.40 -4.60
C VAL A 13 2.64 9.23 -3.51
N PRO A 14 2.47 8.41 -2.46
CA PRO A 14 3.51 8.24 -1.44
C PRO A 14 4.79 7.65 -2.01
N PHE A 15 4.68 6.71 -2.95
CA PHE A 15 5.84 6.12 -3.60
C PHE A 15 6.57 7.14 -4.48
N GLY A 16 5.84 7.94 -5.25
CA GLY A 16 6.40 9.02 -6.06
C GLY A 16 7.09 10.09 -5.22
N ILE A 17 6.51 10.46 -4.08
CA ILE A 17 7.11 11.38 -3.11
C ILE A 17 8.44 10.81 -2.58
N LEU A 18 8.48 9.52 -2.21
CA LEU A 18 9.73 8.90 -1.74
C LEU A 18 10.84 8.94 -2.79
N ILE A 19 10.52 8.65 -4.05
CA ILE A 19 11.49 8.73 -5.15
C ILE A 19 11.93 10.18 -5.37
N TRP A 20 10.99 11.13 -5.35
CA TRP A 20 11.27 12.53 -5.57
C TRP A 20 12.19 13.12 -4.48
N LEU A 21 11.90 12.82 -3.20
CA LEU A 21 12.74 13.22 -2.07
C LEU A 21 14.16 12.65 -2.17
N SER A 22 14.28 11.41 -2.62
CA SER A 22 15.58 10.76 -2.87
C SER A 22 16.35 11.46 -3.99
N LYS A 23 15.70 11.80 -5.10
CA LYS A 23 16.31 12.53 -6.22
C LYS A 23 16.75 13.94 -5.88
N MET A 24 16.05 14.61 -4.96
CA MET A 24 16.42 15.95 -4.48
C MET A 24 17.51 15.91 -3.40
N GLU A 25 18.01 14.72 -3.05
CA GLU A 25 19.01 14.50 -1.99
C GLU A 25 18.55 15.00 -0.60
N TRP A 26 17.24 15.15 -0.39
CA TRP A 26 16.67 15.60 0.89
C TRP A 26 16.61 14.49 1.95
N ILE A 27 16.81 13.24 1.53
CA ILE A 27 16.86 12.07 2.40
C ILE A 27 18.11 11.25 2.08
N ASN A 28 18.76 10.71 3.11
CA ASN A 28 19.90 9.82 2.91
C ASN A 28 19.46 8.41 2.45
N PRO A 29 20.36 7.61 1.86
CA PRO A 29 20.01 6.27 1.35
C PRO A 29 19.44 5.34 2.41
N THR A 30 19.96 5.41 3.65
CA THR A 30 19.49 4.57 4.76
C THR A 30 18.04 4.87 5.13
N LEU A 31 17.68 6.15 5.22
CA LEU A 31 16.33 6.62 5.48
C LEU A 31 15.39 6.25 4.33
N PHE A 32 15.83 6.40 3.09
CA PHE A 32 15.07 5.98 1.92
C PHE A 32 14.72 4.49 1.98
N VAL A 33 15.69 3.62 2.25
CA VAL A 33 15.45 2.17 2.37
C VAL A 33 14.51 1.86 3.53
N GLY A 34 14.70 2.50 4.69
CA GLY A 34 13.79 2.34 5.84
C GLY A 34 12.36 2.74 5.52
N CYS A 35 12.16 3.90 4.90
CA CYS A 35 10.86 4.38 4.46
C CYS A 35 10.25 3.49 3.37
N LEU A 36 11.05 2.96 2.44
CA LEU A 36 10.61 2.05 1.40
C LEU A 36 10.10 0.73 1.99
N LEU A 37 10.82 0.17 2.97
CA LEU A 37 10.39 -1.04 3.69
C LEU A 37 9.12 -0.80 4.50
N PHE A 38 9.05 0.32 5.23
CA PHE A 38 7.83 0.70 5.95
C PHE A 38 6.65 0.88 4.99
N TYR A 39 6.88 1.54 3.85
CA TYR A 39 5.87 1.72 2.81
C TYR A 39 5.38 0.36 2.29
N ALA A 40 6.29 -0.55 1.92
CA ALA A 40 5.94 -1.83 1.33
C ALA A 40 5.25 -2.80 2.32
N LEU A 41 5.68 -2.82 3.57
CA LEU A 41 5.22 -3.79 4.57
C LEU A 41 4.02 -3.28 5.39
N VAL A 42 4.08 -2.03 5.85
CA VAL A 42 3.09 -1.46 6.77
C VAL A 42 2.04 -0.70 5.98
N TYR A 43 2.46 0.36 5.28
CA TYR A 43 1.53 1.27 4.61
C TYR A 43 0.74 0.55 3.50
N ARG A 44 1.41 -0.22 2.64
CA ARG A 44 0.79 -0.95 1.53
C ARG A 44 -0.20 -1.99 2.03
N THR A 45 0.16 -2.75 3.06
CA THR A 45 -0.70 -3.78 3.68
C THR A 45 -1.94 -3.16 4.30
N TYR A 46 -1.78 -2.07 5.05
CA TYR A 46 -2.91 -1.36 5.64
C TYR A 46 -3.83 -0.76 4.56
N THR A 47 -3.26 -0.13 3.53
CA THR A 47 -4.02 0.47 2.43
C THR A 47 -4.82 -0.59 1.65
N ASP A 48 -4.19 -1.71 1.32
CA ASP A 48 -4.85 -2.83 0.63
C ASP A 48 -5.97 -3.42 1.49
N GLY A 49 -5.69 -3.69 2.77
CA GLY A 49 -6.69 -4.23 3.66
C GLY A 49 -7.85 -3.28 3.94
N LYS A 50 -7.58 -1.97 4.09
CA LYS A 50 -8.62 -0.95 4.26
C LYS A 50 -9.51 -0.85 3.02
N ARG A 51 -8.96 -1.04 1.81
CA ARG A 51 -9.78 -1.14 0.59
C ARG A 51 -10.68 -2.36 0.64
N LEU A 52 -10.14 -3.53 0.92
CA LEU A 52 -10.91 -4.78 0.97
C LEU A 52 -11.98 -4.76 2.06
N ALA A 53 -11.67 -4.16 3.22
CA ALA A 53 -12.64 -3.98 4.29
C ALA A 53 -13.74 -2.98 3.92
N ALA A 54 -13.40 -1.87 3.27
CA ALA A 54 -14.39 -0.92 2.76
C ALA A 54 -15.32 -1.54 1.69
N LYS A 55 -14.86 -2.60 1.02
CA LYS A 55 -15.63 -3.42 0.08
C LYS A 55 -16.36 -4.59 0.73
N LYS A 56 -16.27 -4.75 2.06
CA LYS A 56 -16.82 -5.88 2.83
C LYS A 56 -16.31 -7.26 2.39
N VAL A 57 -15.15 -7.32 1.72
CA VAL A 57 -14.51 -8.58 1.31
C VAL A 57 -13.83 -9.26 2.50
N ILE A 58 -13.26 -8.46 3.40
CA ILE A 58 -12.66 -8.92 4.66
C ILE A 58 -13.11 -8.04 5.82
N PRO A 59 -13.15 -8.54 7.07
CA PRO A 59 -13.29 -7.69 8.25
C PRO A 59 -11.99 -6.90 8.52
N GLU A 60 -12.11 -5.72 9.12
CA GLU A 60 -10.96 -4.84 9.43
C GLU A 60 -9.93 -5.50 10.34
N THR A 61 -10.37 -6.40 11.23
CA THR A 61 -9.50 -7.19 12.11
C THR A 61 -8.55 -8.12 11.36
N LYS A 62 -8.83 -8.44 10.09
CA LYS A 62 -7.99 -9.31 9.25
C LYS A 62 -7.03 -8.56 8.34
N ILE A 63 -6.98 -7.22 8.39
CA ILE A 63 -6.11 -6.41 7.52
C ILE A 63 -4.63 -6.85 7.61
N TRP A 64 -4.12 -7.03 8.83
CA TRP A 64 -2.71 -7.39 9.03
C TRP A 64 -2.36 -8.81 8.55
N LYS A 65 -3.36 -9.68 8.31
CA LYS A 65 -3.11 -10.99 7.70
C LYS A 65 -2.65 -10.88 6.24
N LEU A 66 -2.89 -9.73 5.58
CA LEU A 66 -2.44 -9.47 4.21
C LEU A 66 -0.94 -9.21 4.08
N VAL A 67 -0.22 -9.06 5.21
CA VAL A 67 1.25 -8.94 5.18
C VAL A 67 1.89 -10.27 4.75
N ILE A 68 1.18 -11.39 4.95
CA ILE A 68 1.66 -12.72 4.61
C ILE A 68 1.71 -12.84 3.08
N PRO A 69 2.88 -13.13 2.49
CA PRO A 69 3.02 -13.28 1.05
C PRO A 69 2.05 -14.33 0.50
N GLY A 70 1.49 -14.08 -0.67
CA GLY A 70 0.49 -14.95 -1.33
C GLY A 70 -0.97 -14.58 -1.03
N THR A 71 -1.31 -14.13 0.17
CA THR A 71 -2.70 -13.74 0.51
C THR A 71 -3.20 -12.57 -0.34
N ARG A 72 -2.32 -11.65 -0.69
CA ARG A 72 -2.64 -10.47 -1.52
C ARG A 72 -3.01 -10.84 -2.96
N ILE A 73 -2.49 -11.96 -3.48
CA ILE A 73 -2.79 -12.44 -4.84
C ILE A 73 -4.24 -12.92 -4.94
N TYR A 74 -4.75 -13.56 -3.89
CA TYR A 74 -6.14 -14.01 -3.82
C TYR A 74 -7.14 -12.86 -4.04
N TYR A 75 -6.81 -11.66 -3.54
CA TYR A 75 -7.65 -10.47 -3.66
C TYR A 75 -7.27 -9.53 -4.81
N PHE A 76 -6.39 -9.95 -5.73
CA PHE A 76 -5.86 -9.09 -6.79
C PHE A 76 -6.97 -8.40 -7.60
N LYS A 77 -7.98 -9.16 -8.04
CA LYS A 77 -9.10 -8.60 -8.81
C LYS A 77 -9.87 -7.53 -8.02
N GLU A 78 -10.10 -7.75 -6.72
CA GLU A 78 -10.83 -6.81 -5.87
C GLU A 78 -10.02 -5.56 -5.48
N LEU A 79 -8.69 -5.67 -5.49
CA LEU A 79 -7.79 -4.57 -5.22
C LEU A 79 -7.55 -3.69 -6.45
N TYR A 80 -7.39 -4.29 -7.62
CA TYR A 80 -6.85 -3.58 -8.80
C TYR A 80 -7.81 -3.45 -9.98
N LEU A 81 -8.90 -4.23 -10.04
CA LEU A 81 -9.79 -4.25 -11.22
C LEU A 81 -11.23 -3.83 -10.91
N LYS A 82 -11.72 -4.13 -9.72
CA LYS A 82 -13.03 -3.69 -9.21
C LYS A 82 -12.81 -2.67 -8.12
#